data_AF-A0AA45MFE5-F1
#
_entry.id   AF-A0AA45MFE5-F1
#
_cell.length_a   1.000
_cell.length_b   1.000
_cell.length_c   1.000
_cell.angle_alpha   90.00
_cell.angle_beta   90.00
_cell.angle_gamma   90.00
#
_symmetry.space_group_name_H-M   'P 1'
#
loop_
_entity.id
_entity.type
_entity.pdbx_description
1 polymer ?
#
loop_
_entity_poly.entity_id
_entity_poly.type
_entity_poly.pdbx_seq_one_letter_code
_entity_poly.pdbx_strand_id
1 'polypeptide(L)'
;MLNERQLEEVGALGESVVLGSVKLASAAHETTRATLRQLVRKMNSFYSNRIEGQSTHPRNIERALQNDFSQQPAEARLQRIALAHIAAEKELEGWAEVRSALRSNFLTDAHRALYERLEPGDRLPVSVNAIA
;
A
#
# COMPACT_ATOMS: atom_id res chain seq x y z
N MET A 1 0.72 -28.20 8.81
CA MET A 1 2.08 -27.67 9.02
C MET A 1 2.94 -28.07 7.83
N LEU A 2 3.92 -27.25 7.45
CA LEU A 2 4.86 -27.56 6.37
C LEU A 2 5.74 -28.73 6.76
N ASN A 3 6.11 -29.57 5.79
CA ASN A 3 7.12 -30.61 5.99
C ASN A 3 8.55 -30.04 5.83
N GLU A 4 9.56 -30.84 6.18
CA GLU A 4 10.97 -30.43 6.19
C GLU A 4 11.45 -29.91 4.82
N ARG A 5 11.11 -30.62 3.74
CA ARG A 5 11.41 -30.18 2.36
C ARG A 5 10.74 -28.84 2.02
N GLN A 6 9.47 -28.65 2.41
CA GLN A 6 8.76 -27.38 2.19
C GLN A 6 9.38 -26.24 3.00
N LEU A 7 9.91 -26.52 4.20
CA LEU A 7 10.62 -25.53 5.01
C LEU A 7 11.95 -25.14 4.37
N GLU A 8 12.70 -26.10 3.80
CA GLU A 8 13.92 -25.82 3.04
C GLU A 8 13.63 -24.96 1.80
N GLU A 9 12.60 -25.31 1.03
CA GLU A 9 12.18 -24.57 -0.18
C GLU A 9 11.76 -23.12 0.18
N VAL A 10 10.94 -22.94 1.22
CA VAL A 10 10.52 -21.61 1.70
C VAL A 10 11.69 -20.82 2.27
N GLY A 11 12.61 -21.49 2.98
CA GLY A 11 13.82 -20.90 3.54
C GLY A 11 14.70 -20.29 2.46
N ALA A 12 14.99 -21.05 1.40
CA ALA A 12 15.79 -20.58 0.26
C ALA A 12 15.14 -19.41 -0.48
N LEU A 13 13.81 -19.44 -0.65
CA LEU A 13 13.07 -18.32 -1.25
C LEU A 13 13.13 -17.07 -0.36
N GLY A 14 12.94 -17.23 0.95
CA GLY A 14 13.05 -16.13 1.91
C GLY A 14 14.44 -15.50 1.91
N GLU A 15 15.50 -16.32 1.90
CA GLU A 15 16.87 -15.86 1.80
C GLU A 15 17.12 -15.05 0.53
N SER A 16 16.66 -15.53 -0.63
CA SER A 16 16.78 -14.83 -1.91
C SER A 16 16.14 -13.43 -1.87
N VAL A 17 14.95 -13.32 -1.28
CA VAL A 17 14.24 -12.03 -1.12
C VAL A 17 15.01 -11.10 -0.17
N VAL A 18 15.51 -11.62 0.95
CA VAL A 18 16.29 -10.83 1.93
C VAL A 18 17.58 -10.32 1.29
N LEU A 19 18.35 -11.18 0.63
CA LEU A 19 19.60 -10.82 -0.02
C LEU A 19 19.39 -9.80 -1.15
N GLY A 20 18.37 -10.01 -1.98
CA GLY A 20 17.98 -9.06 -3.01
C GLY A 20 17.63 -7.68 -2.44
N SER A 21 16.89 -7.64 -1.34
CA SER A 21 16.50 -6.40 -0.66
C SER A 21 17.70 -5.64 -0.09
N VAL A 22 18.63 -6.34 0.57
CA VAL A 22 19.88 -5.75 1.09
C VAL A 22 20.76 -5.23 -0.04
N LYS A 23 20.89 -5.97 -1.13
CA LYS A 23 21.66 -5.54 -2.32
C LYS A 23 21.08 -4.27 -2.94
N LEU A 24 19.75 -4.19 -3.09
CA LEU A 24 19.09 -3.00 -3.60
C LEU A 24 19.29 -1.79 -2.66
N ALA A 25 19.17 -2.00 -1.34
CA ALA A 25 19.34 -0.95 -0.36
C ALA A 25 20.78 -0.42 -0.28
N SER A 26 21.79 -1.28 -0.51
CA SER A 26 23.21 -0.91 -0.46
C SER A 26 23.73 -0.28 -1.76
N ALA A 27 23.17 -0.64 -2.92
CA ALA A 27 23.65 -0.15 -4.21
C ALA A 27 23.16 1.27 -4.57
N ALA A 28 22.09 1.76 -3.94
CA ALA A 28 21.43 3.01 -4.32
C ALA A 28 21.70 4.14 -3.31
N HIS A 29 22.03 5.33 -3.82
CA HIS A 29 22.13 6.56 -3.02
C HIS A 29 20.80 6.86 -2.30
N GLU A 30 20.85 7.50 -1.13
CA GLU A 30 19.65 7.76 -0.31
C GLU A 30 18.55 8.51 -1.09
N THR A 31 18.93 9.51 -1.90
CA THR A 31 17.99 10.23 -2.77
C THR A 31 17.26 9.29 -3.73
N THR A 32 17.98 8.38 -4.38
CA THR A 32 17.40 7.39 -5.29
C THR A 32 16.45 6.45 -4.55
N ARG A 33 16.84 6.00 -3.36
CA ARG A 33 15.97 5.15 -2.51
C ARG A 33 14.70 5.88 -2.10
N ALA A 34 14.80 7.15 -1.73
CA ALA A 34 13.64 7.98 -1.40
C ALA A 34 12.68 8.12 -2.60
N THR A 35 13.19 8.36 -3.80
CA THR A 35 12.37 8.42 -5.02
C THR A 35 11.73 7.07 -5.35
N LEU A 36 12.48 5.97 -5.23
CA LEU A 36 11.94 4.62 -5.46
C LEU A 36 10.84 4.27 -4.45
N ARG A 37 11.02 4.59 -3.16
CA ARG A 37 9.96 4.43 -2.15
C ARG A 37 8.69 5.18 -2.54
N GLN A 38 8.80 6.42 -3.00
CA GLN A 38 7.64 7.19 -3.46
C GLN A 38 6.93 6.53 -4.64
N LEU A 39 7.67 5.99 -5.61
CA LEU A 39 7.10 5.28 -6.75
C LEU A 39 6.39 3.99 -6.32
N VAL A 40 7.05 3.18 -5.48
CA VAL A 40 6.54 1.90 -5.03
C VAL A 40 5.27 2.07 -4.17
N ARG A 41 5.18 3.10 -3.31
CA ARG A 41 3.92 3.38 -2.57
C ARG A 41 2.71 3.58 -3.49
N LYS A 42 2.89 4.24 -4.63
CA LYS A 42 1.80 4.42 -5.61
C LYS A 42 1.37 3.07 -6.20
N MET A 43 2.35 2.23 -6.54
CA MET A 43 2.11 0.89 -7.08
C MET A 43 1.47 -0.03 -6.03
N ASN A 44 1.92 0.03 -4.78
CA ASN A 44 1.36 -0.72 -3.66
C ASN A 44 -0.10 -0.33 -3.47
N SER A 45 -0.41 0.97 -3.42
CA SER A 45 -1.80 1.44 -3.35
C SER A 45 -2.66 0.94 -4.51
N PHE A 46 -2.13 0.96 -5.75
CA PHE A 46 -2.84 0.41 -6.90
C PHE A 46 -3.17 -1.07 -6.75
N TYR A 47 -2.16 -1.91 -6.42
CA TYR A 47 -2.35 -3.35 -6.33
C TYR A 47 -3.19 -3.76 -5.11
N SER A 48 -2.94 -3.17 -3.94
CA SER A 48 -3.74 -3.42 -2.73
C SER A 48 -5.21 -3.08 -2.99
N ASN A 49 -5.49 -1.88 -3.50
CA ASN A 49 -6.87 -1.49 -3.78
C ASN A 49 -7.49 -2.33 -4.90
N ARG A 50 -6.69 -2.87 -5.83
CA ARG A 50 -7.18 -3.78 -6.88
C ARG A 50 -7.63 -5.11 -6.31
N ILE A 51 -6.90 -5.67 -5.34
CA ILE A 51 -7.27 -6.90 -4.63
C ILE A 51 -8.61 -6.70 -3.92
N GLU A 52 -8.81 -5.54 -3.31
CA GLU A 52 -10.05 -5.18 -2.59
C GLU A 52 -11.19 -4.68 -3.49
N GLY A 53 -11.03 -4.69 -4.82
CA GLY A 53 -12.05 -4.23 -5.78
C GLY A 53 -12.28 -2.71 -5.80
N GLN A 54 -11.33 -1.92 -5.30
CA GLN A 54 -11.41 -0.46 -5.13
C GLN A 54 -10.28 0.28 -5.87
N SER A 55 -9.77 -0.26 -6.98
CA SER A 55 -8.68 0.37 -7.75
C SER A 55 -9.17 1.41 -8.76
N THR A 56 -8.36 2.46 -8.95
CA THR A 56 -8.41 3.35 -10.12
C THR A 56 -7.16 3.14 -10.98
N HIS A 57 -7.14 3.68 -12.19
CA HIS A 57 -5.97 3.60 -13.08
C HIS A 57 -4.76 4.31 -12.44
N PRO A 58 -3.50 3.81 -12.56
CA PRO A 58 -2.32 4.46 -11.97
C PRO A 58 -2.18 5.95 -12.33
N ARG A 59 -2.47 6.30 -13.58
CA ARG A 59 -2.54 7.70 -14.04
C ARG A 59 -3.53 8.56 -13.23
N ASN A 60 -4.65 8.01 -12.79
CA ASN A 60 -5.63 8.73 -11.97
C ASN A 60 -5.11 8.93 -10.54
N ILE A 61 -4.32 8.00 -10.01
CA ILE A 61 -3.61 8.17 -8.73
C ILE A 61 -2.61 9.32 -8.85
N GLU A 62 -1.86 9.39 -9.95
CA GLU A 62 -0.91 10.48 -10.20
C GLU A 62 -1.58 11.85 -10.29
N ARG A 63 -2.71 11.95 -11.00
CA ARG A 63 -3.52 13.17 -11.05
C ARG A 63 -4.00 13.58 -9.65
N ALA A 64 -4.54 12.63 -8.88
CA ALA A 64 -5.01 12.88 -7.52
C ALA A 64 -3.89 13.38 -6.59
N LEU A 65 -2.67 12.84 -6.73
CA LEU A 65 -1.49 13.32 -5.97
C LEU A 65 -1.13 14.77 -6.29
N GLN A 66 -1.56 15.29 -7.44
CA GLN A 66 -1.41 16.70 -7.84
C GLN A 66 -2.65 17.54 -7.49
N ASN A 67 -3.57 17.01 -6.70
CA ASN A 67 -4.89 17.59 -6.38
C ASN A 67 -5.81 17.77 -7.62
N ASP A 68 -5.54 17.04 -8.71
CA ASP A 68 -6.40 16.97 -9.89
C ASP A 68 -7.34 15.74 -9.78
N PHE A 69 -8.50 15.97 -9.17
CA PHE A 69 -9.54 14.95 -9.01
C PHE A 69 -10.49 14.91 -10.21
N SER A 70 -11.02 13.71 -10.47
CA SER A 70 -12.05 13.49 -11.47
C SER A 70 -13.34 14.23 -11.12
N GLN A 71 -14.06 14.69 -12.15
CA GLN A 71 -15.42 15.22 -12.00
C GLN A 71 -16.45 14.09 -11.85
N GLN A 72 -16.08 12.84 -12.16
CA GLN A 72 -16.95 11.68 -11.96
C GLN A 72 -16.86 11.24 -10.49
N PRO A 73 -17.97 11.27 -9.71
CA PRO A 73 -17.91 11.00 -8.28
C PRO A 73 -17.34 9.63 -7.91
N ALA A 74 -17.63 8.59 -8.70
CA ALA A 74 -17.11 7.25 -8.49
C ALA A 74 -15.59 7.18 -8.65
N GLU A 75 -15.03 7.80 -9.69
CA GLU A 75 -13.59 7.84 -9.92
C GLU A 75 -12.89 8.71 -8.86
N ALA A 76 -13.47 9.86 -8.51
CA ALA A 76 -12.96 10.73 -7.45
C ALA A 76 -12.89 10.02 -6.10
N ARG A 77 -13.89 9.17 -5.79
CA ARG A 77 -13.87 8.31 -4.60
C ARG A 77 -12.69 7.34 -4.62
N LEU A 78 -12.47 6.62 -5.73
CA LEU A 78 -11.33 5.69 -5.85
C LEU A 78 -9.98 6.41 -5.77
N GLN A 79 -9.90 7.64 -6.27
CA GLN A 79 -8.72 8.51 -6.10
C GLN A 79 -8.47 8.85 -4.64
N ARG A 80 -9.50 9.26 -3.88
CA ARG A 80 -9.37 9.53 -2.43
C ARG A 80 -8.94 8.30 -1.64
N ILE A 81 -9.48 7.12 -1.96
CA ILE A 81 -9.07 5.85 -1.35
C ILE A 81 -7.59 5.55 -1.62
N ALA A 82 -7.12 5.76 -2.86
CA ALA A 82 -5.71 5.59 -3.20
C ALA A 82 -4.80 6.55 -2.41
N LEU A 83 -5.17 7.83 -2.32
CA LEU A 83 -4.41 8.81 -1.54
C LEU A 83 -4.39 8.48 -0.04
N ALA A 84 -5.52 8.04 0.53
CA ALA A 84 -5.61 7.61 1.92
C ALA A 84 -4.67 6.44 2.20
N HIS A 85 -4.62 5.43 1.30
CA HIS A 85 -3.69 4.31 1.40
C HIS A 85 -2.22 4.78 1.35
N ILE A 86 -1.85 5.61 0.37
CA ILE A 86 -0.46 6.12 0.25
C ILE A 86 -0.05 6.90 1.49
N ALA A 87 -0.94 7.74 2.02
CA ALA A 87 -0.68 8.54 3.21
C ALA A 87 -0.55 7.68 4.48
N ALA A 88 -1.41 6.67 4.64
CA ALA A 88 -1.33 5.72 5.74
C ALA A 88 -0.04 4.87 5.67
N GLU A 89 0.32 4.36 4.48
CA GLU A 89 1.56 3.61 4.29
C GLU A 89 2.79 4.45 4.65
N LYS A 90 2.86 5.71 4.20
CA LYS A 90 3.95 6.63 4.54
C LYS A 90 4.08 6.87 6.05
N GLU A 91 2.96 6.99 6.76
CA GLU A 91 2.96 7.14 8.22
C GLU A 91 3.44 5.87 8.92
N LEU A 92 2.93 4.70 8.49
CA LEU A 92 3.29 3.40 9.06
C LEU A 92 4.76 3.05 8.85
N GLU A 93 5.34 3.41 7.71
CA GLU A 93 6.78 3.24 7.46
C GLU A 93 7.62 3.94 8.52
N GLY A 94 7.28 5.19 8.90
CA GLY A 94 8.00 5.91 9.95
C GLY A 94 7.87 5.28 11.33
N TRP A 95 6.73 4.64 11.62
CA TRP A 95 6.54 3.90 12.87
C TRP A 95 7.30 2.58 12.90
N ALA A 96 7.38 1.89 11.76
CA ALA A 96 8.04 0.59 11.65
C ALA A 96 9.56 0.66 11.92
N GLU A 97 10.16 1.85 11.86
CA GLU A 97 11.56 2.06 12.24
C GLU A 97 11.82 1.83 13.74
N VAL A 98 10.80 2.07 14.59
CA VAL A 98 10.94 2.02 16.06
C VAL A 98 9.94 1.10 16.76
N ARG A 99 8.97 0.55 16.01
CA ARG A 99 7.92 -0.35 16.50
C ARG A 99 7.88 -1.62 15.67
N SER A 100 7.60 -2.74 16.32
CA SER A 100 7.36 -3.99 15.60
C SER A 100 5.99 -3.98 14.92
N ALA A 101 5.97 -4.17 13.60
CA ALA A 101 4.74 -4.34 12.82
C ALA A 101 3.98 -5.64 13.16
N LEU A 102 4.64 -6.61 13.82
CA LEU A 102 4.07 -7.90 14.22
C LEU A 102 3.40 -7.82 15.61
N ARG A 103 2.69 -6.72 15.86
CA ARG A 103 1.99 -6.46 17.13
C ARG A 103 0.57 -6.00 16.83
N SER A 104 -0.38 -6.46 17.63
CA SER A 104 -1.80 -6.15 17.44
C SER A 104 -2.09 -4.65 17.50
N ASN A 105 -1.37 -3.89 18.33
CA ASN A 105 -1.53 -2.44 18.39
C ASN A 105 -1.11 -1.74 17.08
N PHE A 106 -0.09 -2.25 16.38
CA PHE A 106 0.30 -1.74 15.07
C PHE A 106 -0.80 -1.97 14.04
N LEU A 107 -1.46 -3.14 14.06
CA LEU A 107 -2.59 -3.42 13.20
C LEU A 107 -3.77 -2.46 13.46
N THR A 108 -4.12 -2.21 14.72
CA THR A 108 -5.18 -1.25 15.07
C THR A 108 -4.81 0.17 14.63
N ASP A 109 -3.56 0.57 14.79
CA ASP A 109 -3.10 1.88 14.34
C ASP A 109 -3.07 2.00 12.81
N ALA A 110 -2.71 0.93 12.08
CA ALA A 110 -2.77 0.90 10.62
C ALA A 110 -4.22 1.04 10.11
N HIS A 111 -5.15 0.33 10.74
CA HIS A 111 -6.57 0.48 10.46
C HIS A 111 -7.04 1.92 10.71
N ARG A 112 -6.66 2.50 11.86
CA ARG A 112 -6.98 3.89 12.20
C ARG A 112 -6.42 4.86 11.16
N ALA A 113 -5.13 4.73 10.83
CA ALA A 113 -4.43 5.59 9.89
C ALA A 113 -5.13 5.62 8.53
N LEU A 114 -5.58 4.46 8.02
CA LEU A 114 -6.33 4.42 6.76
C LEU A 114 -7.71 5.08 6.90
N TYR A 115 -8.52 4.64 7.85
CA TYR A 115 -9.95 4.99 7.91
C TYR A 115 -10.21 6.43 8.39
N GLU A 116 -9.34 7.02 9.19
CA GLU A 116 -9.47 8.43 9.60
C GLU A 116 -9.29 9.40 8.43
N ARG A 117 -8.59 8.98 7.37
CA ARG A 117 -8.37 9.76 6.15
C ARG A 117 -9.50 9.63 5.13
N LEU A 118 -10.44 8.72 5.38
CA LEU A 118 -11.58 8.46 4.50
C LEU A 118 -12.83 9.16 5.04
N GLU A 119 -13.54 9.81 4.13
CA GLU A 119 -14.90 10.28 4.37
C GLU A 119 -15.83 9.11 4.68
N PRO A 120 -16.90 9.29 5.48
CA PRO A 120 -17.80 8.20 5.87
C PRO A 120 -18.34 7.38 4.69
N GLY A 121 -18.65 8.03 3.55
CA GLY A 121 -19.12 7.36 2.34
C GLY A 121 -18.04 6.58 1.58
N ASP A 122 -16.76 6.86 1.82
CA ASP A 122 -15.64 6.18 1.18
C ASP A 122 -15.20 4.93 1.95
N ARG A 123 -15.59 4.80 3.22
CA ARG A 123 -15.26 3.66 4.11
C ARG A 123 -16.03 2.37 3.79
N LEU A 124 -17.13 2.49 3.06
CA LEU A 124 -17.99 1.35 2.73
C LEU A 124 -17.54 0.70 1.42
N PRO A 125 -17.58 -0.64 1.30
CA PRO A 125 -17.38 -1.31 0.03
C PRO A 125 -18.45 -0.85 -0.98
N VAL A 126 -18.09 -0.77 -2.26
CA VAL A 126 -19.06 -0.50 -3.31
C VAL A 126 -19.98 -1.71 -3.41
N SER A 127 -21.27 -1.53 -3.12
CA SER A 127 -22.28 -2.56 -3.36
C SER A 127 -22.19 -3.02 -4.82
N VAL A 128 -22.03 -4.33 -5.03
CA VAL A 128 -21.86 -4.96 -6.36
C VAL A 128 -23.04 -4.69 -7.32
N ASN A 129 -24.15 -4.10 -6.84
CA ASN A 129 -25.36 -3.79 -7.61
C ASN A 129 -25.43 -2.35 -8.18
N ALA A 130 -24.33 -1.60 -8.23
CA ALA A 130 -24.33 -0.24 -8.82
C ALA A 130 -23.76 -0.19 -10.25
N ILE A 131 -23.41 -1.34 -10.83
CA ILE A 131 -22.91 -1.43 -12.21
C ILE A 131 -23.57 -2.65 -12.87
N ALA A 132 -24.62 -2.38 -13.67
CA ALA A 132 -25.53 -3.31 -14.36
C ALA A 132 -26.78 -3.75 -13.57
#